data_AF-A0A1B2YY58-F1
#
_entry.id   AF-A0A1B2YY58-F1
#
_cell.length_a   1.000
_cell.length_b   1.000
_cell.length_c   1.000
_cell.angle_alpha   90.00
_cell.angle_beta   90.00
_cell.angle_gamma   90.00
#
_symmetry.space_group_name_H-M   'P 1'
#
loop_
_entity.id
_entity.type
_entity.pdbx_description
1 polymer ?
#
loop_
_entity_poly.entity_id
_entity_poly.type
_entity_poly.pdbx_seq_one_letter_code
_entity_poly.pdbx_strand_id
1 'polypeptide(L)'
;MIKNTVDILATGVYFTQKVICNFKKAGNYFIAIGIGATIVKIIVDLLVLSELKINIDGGMLVFILFGLFFMFLSEAFAKAQTINEENNLTI
;
A
#
# COMPACT_ATOMS: atom_id res chain seq x y z
N MET A 1 -8.94 -8.59 3.24
CA MET A 1 -8.82 -7.13 3.38
C MET A 1 -9.13 -6.39 2.08
N ILE A 2 -8.34 -6.59 1.00
CA ILE A 2 -8.59 -5.91 -0.28
C ILE A 2 -9.94 -6.28 -0.89
N LYS A 3 -10.31 -7.57 -0.93
CA LYS A 3 -11.66 -8.00 -1.37
C LYS A 3 -12.78 -7.28 -0.61
N ASN A 4 -12.69 -7.23 0.72
CA ASN A 4 -13.64 -6.52 1.57
C ASN A 4 -13.71 -5.01 1.24
N THR A 5 -12.57 -4.40 0.89
CA THR A 5 -12.52 -3.01 0.45
C THR A 5 -13.26 -2.84 -0.86
N VAL A 6 -13.03 -3.72 -1.84
CA VAL A 6 -13.75 -3.73 -3.12
C VAL A 6 -15.26 -3.90 -2.91
N ASP A 7 -15.66 -4.83 -2.05
CA ASP A 7 -17.08 -5.08 -1.74
C ASP A 7 -17.74 -3.81 -1.16
N ILE A 8 -17.06 -3.09 -0.25
CA ILE A 8 -17.55 -1.84 0.33
C ILE A 8 -17.60 -0.70 -0.70
N LEU A 9 -16.59 -0.59 -1.55
CA LEU A 9 -16.58 0.43 -2.61
C LEU A 9 -17.71 0.18 -3.62
N ALA A 10 -18.02 -1.08 -3.91
CA ALA A 10 -19.10 -1.46 -4.82
C ALA A 10 -20.50 -1.08 -4.29
N THR A 11 -20.67 -0.89 -2.98
CA THR A 11 -21.94 -0.39 -2.40
C THR A 11 -22.07 1.13 -2.44
N GLY A 12 -21.09 1.85 -3.01
CA GLY A 12 -21.07 3.31 -3.06
C GLY A 12 -20.57 3.99 -1.78
N VAL A 13 -20.04 3.21 -0.83
CA VAL A 13 -19.56 3.71 0.47
C VAL A 13 -18.04 3.87 0.40
N TYR A 14 -17.58 5.05 -0.02
CA TYR A 14 -16.17 5.26 -0.35
C TYR A 14 -15.31 5.70 0.83
N PHE A 15 -15.73 6.74 1.55
CA PHE A 15 -14.87 7.47 2.50
C PHE A 15 -15.07 6.99 3.94
N THR A 16 -14.84 5.70 4.18
CA THR A 16 -14.93 5.14 5.55
C THR A 16 -13.56 4.84 6.12
N GLN A 17 -13.45 4.93 7.44
CA GLN A 17 -12.25 4.54 8.19
C GLN A 17 -11.77 3.12 7.85
N LYS A 18 -12.69 2.20 7.54
CA LYS A 18 -12.36 0.83 7.16
C LYS A 18 -11.64 0.76 5.82
N VAL A 19 -12.12 1.49 4.80
CA VAL A 19 -11.48 1.57 3.48
C VAL A 19 -10.10 2.23 3.59
N ILE A 20 -10.01 3.34 4.33
CA ILE A 20 -8.76 4.07 4.59
C ILE A 20 -7.73 3.16 5.26
N CYS A 21 -8.11 2.50 6.35
CA CYS A 21 -7.22 1.58 7.07
C CYS A 21 -6.74 0.42 6.18
N ASN A 22 -7.62 -0.11 5.34
CA ASN A 22 -7.27 -1.19 4.42
C ASN A 22 -6.28 -0.74 3.35
N PHE A 23 -6.44 0.46 2.76
CA PHE A 23 -5.46 1.01 1.82
C PHE A 23 -4.11 1.26 2.48
N LYS A 24 -4.08 1.83 3.69
CA LYS A 24 -2.83 2.01 4.45
C LYS A 24 -2.11 0.68 4.71
N LYS A 25 -2.85 -0.35 5.14
CA LYS A 25 -2.30 -1.70 5.35
C LYS A 25 -1.80 -2.32 4.04
N ALA A 26 -2.54 -2.17 2.95
CA ALA A 26 -2.11 -2.66 1.64
C ALA A 26 -0.80 -2.00 1.23
N GLY A 27 -0.71 -0.67 1.38
CA GLY A 27 0.51 0.09 1.12
C GLY A 27 1.72 -0.43 1.90
N ASN A 28 1.55 -0.63 3.20
CA ASN A 28 2.57 -1.20 4.07
C ASN A 28 3.02 -2.60 3.61
N TYR A 29 2.08 -3.47 3.22
CA TYR A 29 2.41 -4.82 2.76
C TYR A 29 3.18 -4.80 1.44
N PHE A 30 2.78 -3.98 0.47
CA PHE A 30 3.50 -3.85 -0.79
C PHE A 30 4.95 -3.37 -0.59
N ILE A 31 5.16 -2.35 0.27
CA ILE A 31 6.51 -1.88 0.62
C ILE A 31 7.31 -2.96 1.35
N ALA A 32 6.70 -3.63 2.33
CA ALA A 32 7.37 -4.70 3.08
C ALA A 32 7.78 -5.87 2.18
N ILE A 33 6.96 -6.24 1.20
CA ILE A 33 7.30 -7.27 0.20
C ILE A 33 8.45 -6.79 -0.69
N GLY A 34 8.39 -5.55 -1.20
CA GLY A 34 9.45 -4.99 -2.04
C GLY A 34 10.80 -4.97 -1.35
N ILE A 35 10.86 -4.47 -0.11
CA ILE A 35 12.09 -4.44 0.69
C ILE A 35 12.51 -5.85 1.12
N GLY A 36 11.56 -6.68 1.56
CA GLY A 36 11.82 -8.03 2.03
C GLY A 36 12.40 -8.93 0.93
N ALA A 37 11.87 -8.85 -0.29
CA ALA A 37 12.40 -9.58 -1.44
C ALA A 37 13.84 -9.19 -1.75
N THR A 38 14.17 -7.90 -1.67
CA THR A 38 15.54 -7.40 -1.87
C THR A 38 16.50 -7.92 -0.80
N ILE A 39 16.07 -7.92 0.47
CA ILE A 39 16.88 -8.48 1.57
C ILE A 39 17.13 -9.97 1.33
N VAL A 40 16.09 -10.75 1.00
CA VAL A 40 16.23 -12.19 0.71
C VAL A 40 17.19 -12.42 -0.44
N LYS A 41 17.09 -11.65 -1.52
CA LYS A 41 18.00 -11.74 -2.67
C LYS A 41 19.46 -11.48 -2.27
N ILE A 42 19.72 -10.41 -1.51
CA ILE A 42 21.08 -10.09 -1.03
C ILE A 42 21.63 -11.24 -0.16
N ILE A 43 20.81 -11.82 0.71
CA ILE A 43 21.22 -12.96 1.56
C ILE A 43 21.57 -14.17 0.69
N VAL A 44 20.76 -14.48 -0.32
CA VAL A 44 21.02 -15.60 -1.24
C VAL A 44 22.30 -15.36 -2.05
N ASP A 45 22.45 -14.18 -2.64
CA ASP A 45 23.63 -13.83 -3.44
C ASP A 45 24.92 -13.92 -2.58
N LEU A 46 24.86 -13.45 -1.32
CA LEU A 46 25.99 -13.51 -0.41
C LEU A 46 26.31 -14.94 0.06
N LEU A 47 25.32 -15.72 0.50
CA LEU A 47 25.54 -17.02 1.14
C LEU A 47 25.72 -18.16 0.14
N VAL A 48 25.07 -18.10 -1.01
CA VAL A 48 25.07 -19.17 -2.02
C VAL A 48 26.07 -18.87 -3.13
N LEU A 49 26.07 -17.63 -3.64
CA LEU A 49 26.92 -17.26 -4.78
C LEU A 49 28.26 -16.67 -4.35
N SER A 50 28.43 -16.32 -3.06
CA SER A 50 29.63 -15.62 -2.55
C SER A 50 29.93 -14.32 -3.30
N GLU A 51 28.90 -13.69 -3.88
CA GLU A 51 29.00 -12.43 -4.61
C GLU A 51 28.10 -11.38 -3.96
N LEU A 52 28.63 -10.19 -3.70
CA LEU A 52 27.81 -9.08 -3.26
C LEU A 52 27.40 -8.23 -4.47
N LYS A 53 26.20 -8.47 -5.00
CA LYS A 53 25.61 -7.67 -6.08
C LYS A 53 24.34 -6.97 -5.58
N ILE A 54 24.44 -5.67 -5.35
CA ILE A 54 23.28 -4.84 -5.02
C ILE A 54 22.66 -4.37 -6.33
N ASN A 55 21.62 -5.08 -6.79
CA ASN A 55 20.82 -4.68 -7.94
C ASN A 55 19.41 -4.31 -7.48
N ILE A 56 18.99 -3.08 -7.79
CA ILE A 56 17.59 -2.67 -7.67
C ILE A 56 16.84 -3.31 -8.83
N ASP A 57 16.04 -4.32 -8.52
CA ASP A 57 15.22 -5.00 -9.52
C ASP A 57 13.98 -4.17 -9.86
N GLY A 58 13.54 -4.23 -11.12
CA GLY A 58 12.31 -3.58 -11.56
C GLY A 58 11.09 -4.08 -10.77
N GLY A 59 11.09 -5.36 -10.38
CA GLY A 59 10.06 -5.93 -9.49
C GLY A 59 9.99 -5.20 -8.15
N MET A 60 11.12 -4.97 -7.49
CA MET A 60 11.19 -4.22 -6.22
C MET A 60 10.56 -2.82 -6.38
N LEU A 61 10.92 -2.11 -7.44
CA LEU A 61 10.40 -0.76 -7.70
C LEU A 61 8.88 -0.79 -7.91
N VAL A 62 8.35 -1.77 -8.65
CA VAL A 62 6.91 -1.92 -8.86
C VAL A 62 6.17 -2.13 -7.53
N PHE A 63 6.67 -3.01 -6.66
CA PHE A 63 6.08 -3.23 -5.33
C PHE A 63 6.10 -1.96 -4.47
N ILE A 64 7.22 -1.21 -4.47
CA ILE A 64 7.32 0.05 -3.74
C ILE A 64 6.34 1.09 -4.30
N LEU A 65 6.26 1.24 -5.62
CA LEU A 65 5.37 2.20 -6.27
C LEU A 65 3.89 1.89 -5.97
N PHE A 66 3.47 0.62 -6.04
CA PHE A 66 2.12 0.24 -5.64
C PHE A 66 1.88 0.52 -4.15
N GLY A 67 2.86 0.26 -3.29
CA GLY A 67 2.71 0.51 -1.87
C GLY A 67 2.53 2.00 -1.55
N LEU A 68 3.33 2.86 -2.18
CA LEU A 68 3.19 4.31 -2.10
C LEU A 68 1.86 4.79 -2.68
N PHE A 69 1.42 4.21 -3.79
CA PHE A 69 0.12 4.53 -4.39
C PHE A 69 -1.05 4.21 -3.44
N PHE A 70 -1.04 3.05 -2.78
CA PHE A 70 -2.07 2.71 -1.79
C PHE A 70 -2.01 3.59 -0.54
N MET A 71 -0.83 4.00 -0.09
CA MET A 71 -0.69 4.99 0.99
C MET A 71 -1.27 6.34 0.59
N PHE A 72 -0.97 6.81 -0.62
CA PHE A 72 -1.54 8.04 -1.15
C PHE A 72 -3.07 7.98 -1.21
N LEU A 73 -3.64 6.87 -1.70
CA LEU A 73 -5.10 6.67 -1.69
C LEU A 73 -5.67 6.71 -0.27
N SER A 74 -5.00 6.12 0.71
CA SER A 74 -5.43 6.19 2.12
C SER A 74 -5.52 7.64 2.60
N GLU A 75 -4.53 8.47 2.31
CA GLU A 75 -4.52 9.88 2.72
C GLU A 75 -5.57 10.71 1.99
N ALA A 76 -5.71 10.51 0.68
CA ALA A 76 -6.73 11.17 -0.13
C ALA A 76 -8.15 10.86 0.37
N PHE A 77 -8.42 9.58 0.70
CA PHE A 77 -9.71 9.16 1.22
C PHE A 77 -9.97 9.67 2.64
N ALA A 78 -8.94 9.76 3.49
CA ALA A 78 -9.07 10.36 4.82
C ALA A 78 -9.45 11.85 4.73
N LYS A 79 -8.80 12.59 3.83
CA LYS A 79 -9.14 14.00 3.60
C LYS A 79 -10.56 14.16 3.05
N ALA A 80 -10.96 13.31 2.11
CA ALA A 80 -12.32 13.31 1.56
C ALA A 80 -13.38 12.95 2.61
N GLN A 81 -13.07 12.05 3.54
CA GLN A 81 -13.95 11.72 4.66
C GLN A 81 -14.24 12.95 5.52
N THR A 82 -13.21 13.69 5.92
CA THR A 82 -13.37 14.90 6.74
C THR A 82 -14.23 15.95 6.02
N ILE A 83 -13.98 16.19 4.74
CA ILE A 83 -14.79 17.13 3.94
C ILE A 83 -16.26 16.68 3.86
N ASN A 84 -16.50 15.38 3.71
CA ASN A 84 -17.86 14.84 3.66
C ASN A 84 -18.59 14.95 5.01
N GLU A 85 -17.88 14.73 6.13
CA GLU A 85 -18.41 14.92 7.48
C GLU A 85 -18.74 16.39 7.75
N GLU A 86 -17.87 17.33 7.35
CA GLU A 86 -18.10 18.77 7.47
C GLU A 86 -19.31 19.24 6.63
N ASN A 87 -19.44 18.77 5.39
CA ASN A 87 -20.56 19.12 4.53
C ASN A 87 -21.90 18.61 5.08
N ASN A 88 -21.94 17.42 5.67
CA ASN A 88 -23.15 16.87 6.29
C ASN A 88 -23.54 17.58 7.60
N LEU A 89 -22.64 18.32 8.23
CA LEU A 89 -22.94 19.13 9.42
C LEU A 89 -23.47 20.53 9.08
N THR A 90 -23.33 20.96 7.82
CA THR A 90 -23.63 22.34 7.38
C THR A 90 -24.91 22.43 6.54
N ILE A 91 -25.50 21.30 6.17
CA ILE A 91 -26.81 21.19 5.49
C ILE A 91 -27.87 20.77 6.52
#